data_AF-A0A3M2L566-F1
#
_entry.id   AF-A0A3M2L566-F1
#
_cell.length_a   1.000
_cell.length_b   1.000
_cell.length_c   1.000
_cell.angle_alpha   90.00
_cell.angle_beta   90.00
_cell.angle_gamma   90.00
#
_symmetry.space_group_name_H-M   'P 1'
#
loop_
_entity.id
_entity.type
_entity.pdbx_description
1 polymer ?
#
loop_
_entity_poly.entity_id
_entity_poly.type
_entity_poly.pdbx_seq_one_letter_code
_entity_poly.pdbx_strand_id
1 'polypeptide(L)'
;MLNISSDRASPGGTRMSSTASRGHEDRSDIFGPDGQSSMPLFAYGTLQASEVMKTLIGRVPDHRPAELEGWTAARLPDRVYPGLVRRAGQRISGQLVTGLTPAEWMLLDRFEDTDYVRELLQLTDGTKAWTYVWQRDTEAAVWDLDEFLRSDLPDYVVRCSAWLTRDRAR
;
A
#
# COMPACT_ATOMS: atom_id res chain seq x y z
N MET A 1 8.28 40.86 -56.48
CA MET A 1 9.76 40.77 -56.45
C MET A 1 10.17 40.49 -55.02
N LEU A 2 10.65 39.27 -54.76
CA LEU A 2 11.26 38.86 -53.50
C LEU A 2 12.74 39.18 -53.57
N ASN A 3 13.33 39.80 -52.54
CA ASN A 3 14.75 39.64 -52.26
C ASN A 3 15.07 39.78 -50.76
N ILE A 4 15.43 38.62 -50.21
CA ILE A 4 16.31 38.18 -49.11
C ILE A 4 17.38 39.10 -48.47
N SER A 5 17.75 38.64 -47.25
CA SER A 5 19.00 38.79 -46.47
C SER A 5 19.10 40.00 -45.53
N SER A 6 19.62 39.93 -44.30
CA SER A 6 20.29 38.88 -43.51
C SER A 6 20.30 39.33 -42.03
N ASP A 7 20.00 38.44 -41.09
CA ASP A 7 20.93 37.90 -40.08
C ASP A 7 21.48 38.89 -39.01
N ARG A 8 21.09 38.64 -37.75
CA ARG A 8 22.04 38.60 -36.63
C ARG A 8 21.47 37.83 -35.43
N ALA A 9 22.25 36.84 -35.00
CA ALA A 9 22.00 35.95 -33.87
C ALA A 9 22.36 36.59 -32.51
N SER A 10 21.56 36.22 -31.47
CA SER A 10 21.87 35.78 -30.08
C SER A 10 22.83 36.59 -29.18
N PRO A 11 22.75 36.53 -27.82
CA PRO A 11 22.41 35.33 -27.02
C PRO A 11 21.65 35.58 -25.70
N GLY A 12 21.36 34.50 -24.97
CA GLY A 12 21.27 34.56 -23.50
C GLY A 12 19.91 34.21 -22.89
N GLY A 13 19.43 33.00 -23.16
CA GLY A 13 18.29 32.41 -22.44
C GLY A 13 18.68 31.09 -21.78
N THR A 14 19.63 31.13 -20.84
CA THR A 14 19.87 29.99 -19.94
C THR A 14 18.63 29.79 -19.07
N ARG A 15 17.74 28.88 -19.46
CA ARG A 15 16.79 28.30 -18.51
C ARG A 15 17.50 27.16 -17.80
N MET A 16 17.98 27.48 -16.59
CA MET A 16 18.46 26.51 -15.63
C MET A 16 17.36 25.49 -15.35
N SER A 17 17.63 24.24 -15.71
CA SER A 17 17.12 23.07 -15.01
C SER A 17 17.72 23.08 -13.59
N SER A 18 16.90 23.12 -12.54
CA SER A 18 17.23 22.57 -11.21
C SER A 18 16.02 22.73 -10.29
N THR A 19 15.26 21.65 -10.04
CA THR A 19 15.34 20.74 -8.88
C THR A 19 14.56 21.20 -7.65
N ALA A 20 13.82 20.21 -7.13
CA ALA A 20 13.43 20.02 -5.75
C ALA A 20 12.36 20.95 -5.18
N SER A 21 11.12 20.48 -5.28
CA SER A 21 10.31 20.29 -4.09
C SER A 21 9.51 19.00 -4.32
N ARG A 22 10.15 17.83 -4.09
CA ARG A 22 9.38 16.65 -3.71
C ARG A 22 8.68 17.08 -2.44
N GLY A 23 7.37 17.28 -2.51
CA GLY A 23 6.58 17.63 -1.35
C GLY A 23 6.96 16.70 -0.23
N HIS A 24 7.36 17.26 0.90
CA HIS A 24 7.15 16.59 2.16
C HIS A 24 5.62 16.52 2.26
N GLU A 25 5.03 15.49 1.66
CA GLU A 25 3.58 15.29 1.69
C GLU A 25 3.22 15.28 3.17
N ASP A 26 2.45 16.27 3.59
CA ASP A 26 1.94 16.38 4.94
C ASP A 26 1.01 15.19 5.16
N ARG A 27 1.59 14.07 5.62
CA ARG A 27 0.88 12.81 5.88
C ARG A 27 0.19 12.89 7.24
N SER A 28 -0.52 13.98 7.50
CA SER A 28 -1.37 14.13 8.68
C SER A 28 -2.42 13.00 8.78
N ASP A 29 -2.76 12.38 7.65
CA ASP A 29 -3.74 11.29 7.52
C ASP A 29 -3.30 9.94 8.13
N ILE A 30 -1.99 9.69 8.27
CA ILE A 30 -1.49 8.47 8.93
C ILE A 30 -1.44 8.62 10.46
N PHE A 31 -1.62 9.83 10.98
CA PHE A 31 -1.65 10.07 12.41
C PHE A 31 -3.07 9.92 12.95
N GLY A 32 -3.16 9.40 14.16
CA GLY A 32 -4.40 9.27 14.89
C GLY A 32 -4.93 10.62 15.36
N PRO A 33 -6.11 10.62 16.00
CA PRO A 33 -6.74 11.85 16.50
C PRO A 33 -5.87 12.62 17.52
N ASP A 34 -4.85 11.98 18.08
CA ASP A 34 -3.86 12.58 18.99
C ASP A 34 -2.68 13.25 18.27
N GLY A 35 -2.60 13.14 16.94
CA GLY A 35 -1.56 13.73 16.08
C GLY A 35 -0.15 13.16 16.31
N GLN A 36 -0.01 12.13 17.14
CA GLN A 36 1.27 11.63 17.65
C GLN A 36 1.44 10.13 17.41
N SER A 37 0.37 9.36 17.59
CA SER A 37 0.36 7.93 17.32
C SER A 37 -0.04 7.69 15.87
N SER A 38 0.64 6.79 15.17
CA SER A 38 0.15 6.40 13.84
C SER A 38 -1.11 5.56 13.96
N MET A 39 -2.08 5.80 13.07
CA MET A 39 -3.28 4.98 12.95
C MET A 39 -2.91 3.52 12.66
N PRO A 40 -3.64 2.56 13.24
CA PRO A 40 -3.34 1.16 13.02
C PRO A 40 -3.76 0.70 11.63
N LEU A 41 -3.11 -0.36 11.13
CA LEU A 41 -3.44 -1.02 9.86
C LEU A 41 -4.22 -2.31 10.16
N PHE A 42 -5.39 -2.47 9.56
CA PHE A 42 -6.07 -3.76 9.49
C PHE A 42 -5.58 -4.54 8.26
N ALA A 43 -4.75 -5.54 8.51
CA ALA A 43 -4.22 -6.46 7.51
C ALA A 43 -5.11 -7.71 7.41
N TYR A 44 -5.66 -7.96 6.22
CA TYR A 44 -6.55 -9.09 5.94
C TYR A 44 -5.98 -10.08 4.91
N GLY A 45 -4.85 -9.74 4.28
CA GLY A 45 -4.22 -10.52 3.22
C GLY A 45 -2.79 -10.90 3.56
N THR A 46 -1.88 -10.82 2.59
CA THR A 46 -0.49 -11.28 2.72
C THR A 46 0.31 -10.54 3.80
N LEU A 47 -0.06 -9.31 4.14
CA LEU A 47 0.54 -8.56 5.24
C LEU A 47 0.28 -9.19 6.62
N GLN A 48 -0.62 -10.16 6.74
CA GLN A 48 -0.74 -10.98 7.95
C GLN A 48 0.46 -11.91 8.18
N ALA A 49 1.22 -12.25 7.13
CA ALA A 49 2.39 -13.10 7.24
C ALA A 49 3.60 -12.32 7.80
N SER A 50 4.17 -12.81 8.90
CA SER A 50 5.30 -12.16 9.57
C SER A 50 6.54 -12.04 8.68
N GLU A 51 6.76 -13.02 7.81
CA GLU A 51 7.85 -13.06 6.84
C GLU A 51 7.72 -11.95 5.80
N VAL A 52 6.49 -11.63 5.38
CA VAL A 52 6.22 -10.52 4.44
C VAL A 52 6.50 -9.19 5.14
N MET A 53 5.98 -8.98 6.35
CA MET A 53 6.26 -7.77 7.14
C MET A 53 7.77 -7.58 7.38
N LYS A 54 8.45 -8.62 7.87
CA LYS A 54 9.90 -8.58 8.13
C LYS A 54 10.70 -8.29 6.86
N THR A 55 10.27 -8.82 5.71
CA THR A 55 10.94 -8.56 4.43
C THR A 55 10.78 -7.10 4.01
N LEU A 56 9.57 -6.55 4.11
CA LEU A 56 9.28 -5.19 3.65
C LEU A 56 9.86 -4.13 4.59
N ILE A 57 9.54 -4.20 5.88
CA ILE A 57 9.86 -3.13 6.85
C ILE A 57 11.02 -3.50 7.80
N GLY A 58 11.61 -4.69 7.68
CA GLY A 58 12.77 -5.11 8.47
C GLY A 58 12.46 -5.64 9.88
N ARG A 59 11.19 -5.65 10.29
CA ARG A 59 10.72 -6.17 11.60
C ARG A 59 9.29 -6.69 11.50
N VAL A 60 8.81 -7.30 12.58
CA VAL A 60 7.39 -7.63 12.76
C VAL A 60 6.82 -6.66 13.80
N PRO A 61 5.86 -5.78 13.44
CA PRO A 61 5.22 -4.89 14.42
C PRO A 61 4.30 -5.64 15.37
N ASP A 62 3.96 -4.96 16.47
CA ASP A 62 2.92 -5.45 17.37
C ASP A 62 1.60 -5.58 16.60
N HIS A 63 0.92 -6.69 16.85
CA HIS A 63 -0.36 -6.97 16.21
C HIS A 63 -1.24 -7.82 17.11
N ARG A 64 -2.55 -7.74 16.87
CA ARG A 64 -3.55 -8.57 17.54
C ARG A 64 -4.64 -9.00 16.55
N PRO A 65 -5.33 -10.13 16.78
CA PRO A 65 -6.50 -10.48 16.00
C PRO A 65 -7.56 -9.38 16.02
N ALA A 66 -8.19 -9.17 14.87
CA ALA A 66 -9.31 -8.24 14.72
C ALA A 66 -10.28 -8.72 13.64
N GLU A 67 -11.49 -8.18 13.63
CA GLU A 67 -12.52 -8.53 12.67
C GLU A 67 -13.17 -7.31 12.05
N LEU A 68 -13.67 -7.49 10.83
CA LEU A 68 -14.36 -6.46 10.05
C LEU A 68 -15.64 -7.05 9.44
N GLU A 69 -16.77 -6.37 9.65
CA GLU A 69 -18.11 -6.80 9.19
C GLU A 69 -18.53 -6.14 7.88
N GLY A 70 -19.25 -6.90 7.04
CA GLY A 70 -19.73 -6.46 5.73
C GLY A 70 -18.67 -6.57 4.63
N TRP A 71 -17.62 -7.36 4.85
CA TRP A 71 -16.48 -7.50 3.94
C TRP A 71 -16.00 -8.94 3.82
N THR A 72 -15.31 -9.22 2.72
CA THR A 72 -14.58 -10.48 2.51
C THR A 72 -13.27 -10.23 1.75
N ALA A 73 -12.31 -11.14 1.91
CA ALA A 73 -11.13 -11.24 1.08
C ALA A 73 -11.47 -12.11 -0.14
N ALA A 74 -11.68 -11.49 -1.29
CA ALA A 74 -11.94 -12.19 -2.53
C ALA A 74 -10.63 -12.60 -3.21
N ARG A 75 -10.64 -13.76 -3.87
CA ARG A 75 -9.59 -14.11 -4.82
C ARG A 75 -9.64 -13.14 -5.99
N LEU A 76 -8.46 -12.85 -6.52
CA LEU A 76 -8.26 -11.97 -7.65
C LEU A 76 -7.70 -12.79 -8.83
N PRO A 77 -8.17 -12.53 -10.06
CA PRO A 77 -7.63 -13.22 -11.24
C PRO A 77 -6.11 -13.05 -11.33
N ASP A 78 -5.41 -14.17 -11.56
CA ASP A 78 -3.95 -14.24 -11.75
C ASP A 78 -3.11 -13.64 -10.59
N ARG A 79 -3.68 -13.56 -9.38
CA ARG A 79 -3.01 -13.01 -8.19
C ARG A 79 -3.14 -13.94 -7.00
N VAL A 80 -2.01 -14.17 -6.34
CA VAL A 80 -1.90 -15.02 -5.13
C VAL A 80 -2.34 -14.30 -3.84
N TYR A 81 -2.74 -13.03 -3.93
CA TYR A 81 -3.12 -12.19 -2.80
C TYR A 81 -4.54 -11.65 -2.98
N PRO A 82 -5.25 -11.35 -1.88
CA PRO A 82 -6.67 -11.05 -1.93
C PRO A 82 -6.98 -9.58 -2.19
N GLY A 83 -8.19 -9.30 -2.66
CA GLY A 83 -8.81 -7.98 -2.60
C GLY A 83 -9.91 -7.92 -1.54
N LEU A 84 -9.87 -6.91 -0.67
CA LEU A 84 -10.97 -6.66 0.27
C LEU A 84 -12.14 -5.99 -0.45
N VAL A 85 -13.31 -6.63 -0.43
CA VAL A 85 -14.53 -6.14 -1.11
C VAL A 85 -15.77 -6.25 -0.24
N ARG A 86 -16.71 -5.32 -0.46
CA ARG A 86 -17.99 -5.29 0.28
C ARG A 86 -18.81 -6.54 -0.01
N ARG A 87 -19.23 -7.23 1.04
CA ARG A 87 -20.15 -8.37 1.01
C ARG A 87 -21.01 -8.34 2.28
N ALA A 88 -22.25 -7.90 2.13
CA ALA A 88 -23.18 -7.81 3.25
C ALA A 88 -23.37 -9.17 3.94
N GLY A 89 -23.44 -9.16 5.27
CA GLY A 89 -23.59 -10.38 6.08
C GLY A 89 -22.32 -11.21 6.25
N GLN A 90 -21.23 -10.90 5.53
CA GLN A 90 -19.95 -11.56 5.72
C GLN A 90 -19.09 -10.85 6.76
N ARG A 91 -18.16 -11.60 7.33
CA ARG A 91 -17.14 -11.12 8.25
C ARG A 91 -15.79 -11.66 7.83
N ILE A 92 -14.75 -10.84 7.98
CA ILE A 92 -13.37 -11.25 7.78
C ILE A 92 -12.57 -11.08 9.06
N SER A 93 -11.77 -12.10 9.38
CA SER A 93 -10.74 -12.05 10.41
C SER A 93 -9.42 -11.60 9.79
N GLY A 94 -8.68 -10.78 10.53
CA GLY A 94 -7.38 -10.26 10.14
C GLY A 94 -6.53 -9.93 11.36
N GLN A 95 -5.45 -9.17 11.12
CA GLN A 95 -4.58 -8.64 12.15
C GLN A 95 -4.67 -7.12 12.19
N LEU A 96 -4.85 -6.56 13.39
CA LEU A 96 -4.67 -5.14 13.64
C LEU A 96 -3.21 -4.90 14.01
N VAL A 97 -2.48 -4.27 13.10
CA VAL A 97 -1.06 -3.94 13.23
C VAL A 97 -0.93 -2.53 13.78
N THR A 98 -0.15 -2.37 14.85
CA THR A 98 0.06 -1.10 15.56
C THR A 98 1.53 -0.71 15.55
N GLY A 99 1.81 0.56 15.90
CA GLY A 99 3.18 1.04 16.05
C GLY A 99 3.97 1.12 14.74
N LEU A 100 3.29 1.26 13.59
CA LEU A 100 3.94 1.58 12.33
C LEU A 100 4.45 3.02 12.36
N THR A 101 5.69 3.21 11.95
CA THR A 101 6.27 4.54 11.77
C THR A 101 5.77 5.18 10.47
N PRO A 102 5.85 6.51 10.32
CA PRO A 102 5.53 7.18 9.06
C PRO A 102 6.28 6.62 7.84
N ALA A 103 7.57 6.31 8.00
CA ALA A 103 8.38 5.75 6.92
C ALA A 103 7.93 4.35 6.51
N GLU A 104 7.52 3.52 7.47
CA GLU A 104 6.98 2.17 7.20
C GLU A 104 5.62 2.26 6.52
N TRP A 105 4.74 3.17 6.94
CA TRP A 105 3.48 3.45 6.25
C TRP A 105 3.70 3.86 4.80
N MET A 106 4.62 4.79 4.55
CA MET A 106 4.95 5.20 3.19
C MET A 106 5.53 4.06 2.35
N LEU A 107 6.28 3.14 2.96
CA LEU A 107 6.81 1.98 2.27
C LEU A 107 5.71 0.98 1.91
N LEU A 108 4.78 0.72 2.83
CA LEU A 108 3.62 -0.13 2.58
C LEU A 108 2.72 0.47 1.49
N ASP A 109 2.47 1.78 1.52
CA ASP A 109 1.70 2.44 0.46
C ASP A 109 2.32 2.29 -0.93
N ARG A 110 3.66 2.37 -1.04
CA ARG A 110 4.36 2.17 -2.32
C ARG A 110 4.39 0.70 -2.75
N PHE A 111 4.34 -0.22 -1.78
CA PHE A 111 4.32 -1.65 -2.03
C PHE A 111 2.98 -2.10 -2.62
N GLU A 112 1.88 -1.52 -2.14
CA GLU A 112 0.54 -1.85 -2.61
C GLU A 112 0.34 -1.42 -4.07
N ASP A 113 -0.48 -2.20 -4.79
CA ASP A 113 -0.80 -1.91 -6.18
C ASP A 113 -1.70 -0.67 -6.29
N THR A 114 -1.59 0.04 -7.41
CA THR A 114 -2.41 1.20 -7.76
C THR A 114 -3.92 0.93 -7.78
N ASP A 115 -4.31 -0.34 -7.91
CA ASP A 115 -5.70 -0.80 -7.89
C ASP A 115 -6.29 -0.88 -6.46
N TYR A 116 -5.46 -0.74 -5.43
CA TYR A 116 -5.90 -0.59 -4.05
C TYR A 116 -6.04 0.88 -3.67
N VAL A 117 -7.08 1.17 -2.89
CA VAL A 117 -7.25 2.46 -2.22
C VAL A 117 -7.23 2.27 -0.72
N ARG A 118 -6.65 3.21 0.00
CA ARG A 118 -6.67 3.18 1.45
C ARG A 118 -7.99 3.75 1.97
N GLU A 119 -8.70 2.98 2.79
CA GLU A 119 -9.96 3.38 3.44
C GLU A 119 -9.88 3.25 4.96
N LEU A 120 -10.46 4.23 5.68
CA LEU A 120 -10.56 4.19 7.14
C LEU A 120 -11.86 3.50 7.52
N LEU A 121 -11.74 2.33 8.13
CA LEU A 121 -12.88 1.51 8.51
C LEU A 121 -12.96 1.35 10.01
N GLN A 122 -14.17 1.07 10.49
CA GLN A 122 -14.42 0.71 11.88
C GLN A 122 -14.52 -0.81 11.99
N LEU A 123 -13.69 -1.40 12.85
CA LEU A 123 -13.68 -2.81 13.19
C LEU A 123 -14.87 -3.17 14.08
N THR A 124 -15.13 -4.46 14.28
CA THR A 124 -16.23 -4.95 15.12
C THR A 124 -16.12 -4.50 16.59
N ASP A 125 -14.89 -4.31 17.09
CA ASP A 125 -14.63 -3.82 18.45
C ASP A 125 -14.73 -2.28 18.58
N GLY A 126 -15.09 -1.59 17.49
CA GLY A 126 -15.25 -0.14 17.44
C GLY A 126 -13.95 0.62 17.11
N THR A 127 -12.79 -0.05 17.06
CA THR A 127 -11.51 0.56 16.68
C THR A 127 -11.56 1.04 15.23
N LYS A 128 -11.00 2.22 14.96
CA LYS A 128 -10.79 2.70 13.59
C LYS A 128 -9.41 2.31 13.09
N ALA A 129 -9.33 1.74 11.90
CA ALA A 129 -8.08 1.30 11.29
C ALA A 129 -8.08 1.59 9.78
N TRP A 130 -6.91 1.95 9.26
CA TRP A 130 -6.70 2.02 7.83
C TRP A 130 -6.64 0.59 7.26
N THR A 131 -7.13 0.39 6.04
CA THR A 131 -6.95 -0.85 5.29
C THR A 131 -6.90 -0.57 3.79
N TYR A 132 -6.47 -1.55 3.00
CA TYR A 132 -6.41 -1.46 1.54
C TYR A 132 -7.61 -2.13 0.90
N VAL A 133 -8.47 -1.36 0.24
CA VAL A 133 -9.70 -1.84 -0.42
C VAL A 133 -9.45 -2.00 -1.91
N TRP A 134 -9.88 -3.13 -2.47
CA TRP A 134 -9.76 -3.41 -3.90
C TRP A 134 -10.93 -2.81 -4.67
N GLN A 135 -10.63 -2.08 -5.75
CA GLN A 135 -11.64 -1.32 -6.51
C GLN A 135 -12.01 -1.95 -7.88
N ARG A 136 -11.47 -3.13 -8.20
CA ARG A 136 -11.70 -3.79 -9.50
C ARG A 136 -12.47 -5.10 -9.34
N ASP A 137 -12.68 -5.76 -10.48
CA ASP A 137 -13.33 -7.05 -10.51
C ASP A 137 -12.58 -8.09 -9.68
N THR A 138 -13.35 -8.99 -9.07
CA THR A 138 -12.85 -10.09 -8.25
C THR A 138 -13.49 -11.39 -8.72
N GLU A 139 -12.90 -12.50 -8.30
CA GLU A 139 -13.59 -13.79 -8.37
C GLU A 139 -14.69 -13.87 -7.31
N ALA A 140 -15.58 -14.86 -7.46
CA ALA A 140 -16.57 -15.19 -6.44
C ALA A 140 -15.96 -15.98 -5.26
N ALA A 141 -14.81 -16.61 -5.47
CA ALA A 141 -14.13 -17.41 -4.46
C ALA A 141 -13.52 -16.53 -3.37
N VAL A 142 -13.61 -17.01 -2.13
CA VAL A 142 -12.94 -16.42 -0.98
C VAL A 142 -11.47 -16.84 -1.00
N TRP A 143 -10.57 -15.91 -0.72
CA TRP A 143 -9.16 -16.19 -0.59
C TRP A 143 -8.85 -16.75 0.80
N ASP A 144 -7.91 -17.70 0.86
CA ASP A 144 -7.57 -18.45 2.05
C ASP A 144 -6.13 -18.16 2.47
N LEU A 145 -5.97 -17.67 3.71
CA LEU A 145 -4.67 -17.34 4.28
C LEU A 145 -3.81 -18.60 4.48
N ASP A 146 -4.39 -19.69 4.98
CA ASP A 146 -3.65 -20.92 5.28
C ASP A 146 -3.14 -21.57 3.99
N GLU A 147 -3.93 -21.50 2.91
CA GLU A 147 -3.49 -21.93 1.58
C GLU A 147 -2.29 -21.12 1.07
N PHE A 148 -2.37 -19.79 1.19
CA PHE A 148 -1.28 -18.88 0.82
C PHE A 148 -0.01 -19.15 1.63
N LEU A 149 -0.13 -19.26 2.97
CA LEU A 149 1.00 -19.51 3.87
C LEU A 149 1.69 -20.84 3.52
N ARG A 150 0.90 -21.87 3.17
CA ARG A 150 1.41 -23.20 2.83
C ARG A 150 2.02 -23.29 1.43
N SER A 151 1.49 -22.55 0.45
CA SER A 151 1.79 -22.79 -0.97
C SER A 151 2.57 -21.67 -1.63
N ASP A 152 2.19 -20.41 -1.37
CA ASP A 152 2.64 -19.25 -2.14
C ASP A 152 3.64 -18.36 -1.37
N LEU A 153 3.66 -18.47 -0.03
CA LEU A 153 4.48 -17.60 0.82
C LEU A 153 5.98 -17.59 0.45
N PRO A 154 6.66 -18.74 0.19
CA PRO A 154 8.09 -18.71 -0.13
C PRO A 154 8.42 -17.85 -1.36
N ASP A 155 7.67 -18.05 -2.45
CA ASP A 155 7.86 -17.29 -3.68
C ASP A 155 7.41 -15.84 -3.53
N TYR A 156 6.36 -15.60 -2.74
CA TYR A 156 5.89 -14.26 -2.41
C TYR A 156 6.95 -13.45 -1.66
N VAL A 157 7.65 -14.05 -0.70
CA VAL A 157 8.74 -13.40 0.05
C VAL A 157 9.90 -13.02 -0.89
N VAL A 158 10.27 -13.90 -1.83
CA VAL A 158 11.27 -13.58 -2.86
C VAL A 158 10.82 -12.39 -3.70
N ARG A 159 9.54 -12.35 -4.10
CA ARG A 159 8.97 -11.21 -4.83
C ARG A 159 9.02 -9.91 -4.02
N CYS A 160 8.68 -9.94 -2.74
CA CYS A 160 8.77 -8.78 -1.84
C CYS A 160 10.22 -8.27 -1.73
N SER A 161 11.18 -9.17 -1.56
CA SER A 161 12.60 -8.81 -1.49
C SER A 161 13.07 -8.14 -2.78
N ALA A 162 12.72 -8.73 -3.94
CA ALA A 162 13.07 -8.17 -5.24
C ALA A 162 12.38 -6.82 -5.50
N TRP A 163 11.14 -6.63 -5.05
CA TRP A 163 10.46 -5.33 -5.11
C TRP A 163 11.21 -4.29 -4.27
N LEU A 164 11.58 -4.63 -3.03
CA LEU A 164 12.25 -3.71 -2.10
C LEU A 164 13.63 -3.28 -2.62
N THR A 165 14.38 -4.18 -3.24
CA THR A 165 15.65 -3.84 -3.91
C THR A 165 15.45 -2.78 -5.00
N ARG A 166 14.37 -2.90 -5.78
CA ARG A 166 14.05 -1.94 -6.86
C ARG A 166 13.56 -0.60 -6.29
N ASP A 167 12.71 -0.62 -5.26
CA ASP A 167 12.22 0.62 -4.61
C ASP A 167 13.39 1.45 -4.05
N ARG A 168 14.36 0.80 -3.41
CA ARG A 168 15.55 1.46 -2.84
C ARG A 168 16.54 2.02 -3.86
N ALA A 169 16.45 1.60 -5.13
CA ALA A 169 17.34 2.06 -6.19
C ALA A 169 16.79 3.27 -6.98
N ARG A 170 15.59 3.76 -6.64
CA ARG A 170 14.93 4.91 -7.27
C ARG A 170 15.34 6.25 -6.64
#